data_AF-A0A6P3ZD63-F1
#
_entry.id   AF-A0A6P3ZD63-F1
#
_cell.length_a   1.000
_cell.length_b   1.000
_cell.length_c   1.000
_cell.angle_alpha   90.00
_cell.angle_beta   90.00
_cell.angle_gamma   90.00
#
_symmetry.space_group_name_H-M   'P 1'
#
loop_
_entity.id
_entity.type
_entity.pdbx_description
1 polymer ?
#
loop_
_entity_poly.entity_id
_entity_poly.type
_entity_poly.pdbx_seq_one_letter_code
_entity_poly.pdbx_strand_id
1 'polypeptide(L)'
;MSHSHSQILALPVAPPAVSTRLGSMKEYFDKTGKCSICELHSEDILIDASSHFTSIVPFAATFPFEIWIIPRDHSPHFHEIDSEKVVDFGGLLKLMLRKLSLQLNNPPFNFMIQTSPLHVNDSEKPYSHWFLQIVPQLTGVGGFEIGTGCYINPVFPEDAAKVLREVNVSF
;
A
#
# COMPACT_ATOMS: atom_id res chain seq x y z
N MET A 1 -10.22 23.63 1.43
CA MET A 1 -8.88 23.88 2.01
C MET A 1 -7.84 23.55 0.96
N SER A 2 -6.92 24.46 0.64
CA SER A 2 -5.85 24.27 -0.36
C SER A 2 -4.47 24.01 0.25
N HIS A 3 -4.30 24.20 1.56
CA HIS A 3 -3.05 23.90 2.27
C HIS A 3 -2.88 22.38 2.43
N SER A 4 -1.64 21.89 2.27
CA SER A 4 -1.30 20.48 2.51
C SER A 4 -1.65 20.06 3.94
N HIS A 5 -2.41 18.98 4.06
CA HIS A 5 -2.77 18.36 5.33
C HIS A 5 -3.20 16.91 5.08
N SER A 6 -3.23 16.10 6.14
CA SER A 6 -3.81 14.76 6.15
C SER A 6 -4.88 14.67 7.25
N GLN A 7 -5.58 13.54 7.31
CA GLN A 7 -6.66 13.30 8.27
C GLN A 7 -6.47 11.97 8.98
N ILE A 8 -6.90 11.91 10.24
CA ILE A 8 -6.94 10.70 11.06
C ILE A 8 -8.34 10.60 11.64
N LEU A 9 -8.98 9.45 11.47
CA LEU A 9 -10.27 9.14 12.06
C LEU A 9 -10.13 7.93 12.97
N ALA A 10 -10.37 8.11 14.27
CA ALA A 10 -10.46 7.01 15.23
C ALA A 10 -11.88 6.44 15.22
N LEU A 11 -12.01 5.13 15.02
CA LEU A 11 -13.29 4.45 14.90
C LEU A 11 -13.51 3.52 16.09
N PRO A 12 -14.73 3.44 16.65
CA PRO A 12 -15.03 2.52 17.75
C PRO A 12 -15.17 1.06 17.30
N VAL A 13 -15.08 0.79 15.99
CA VAL A 13 -15.23 -0.53 15.37
C VAL A 13 -14.16 -0.73 14.30
N ALA A 14 -13.78 -2.00 14.06
CA ALA A 14 -12.92 -2.34 12.92
C ALA A 14 -13.72 -2.24 11.61
N PRO A 15 -13.27 -1.46 10.62
CA PRO A 15 -13.95 -1.37 9.33
C PRO A 15 -13.98 -2.73 8.61
N PRO A 16 -15.02 -3.03 7.81
CA PRO A 16 -15.11 -4.29 7.06
C PRO A 16 -13.87 -4.60 6.22
N ALA A 17 -13.27 -3.60 5.56
CA ALA A 17 -12.06 -3.79 4.77
C ALA A 17 -10.86 -4.29 5.60
N VAL A 18 -10.73 -3.84 6.86
CA VAL A 18 -9.68 -4.32 7.77
C VAL A 18 -9.94 -5.77 8.16
N SER A 19 -11.19 -6.10 8.50
CA SER A 19 -11.59 -7.48 8.85
C SER A 19 -11.38 -8.46 7.68
N THR A 20 -11.77 -8.07 6.46
CA THR A 20 -11.55 -8.87 5.24
C THR A 20 -10.06 -9.09 4.99
N ARG A 21 -9.25 -8.03 5.07
CA ARG A 21 -7.79 -8.11 4.89
C ARG A 21 -7.14 -9.07 5.90
N LEU A 22 -7.46 -8.93 7.18
CA LEU A 22 -6.94 -9.82 8.22
C LEU A 22 -7.40 -11.27 8.02
N GLY A 23 -8.65 -11.48 7.60
CA GLY A 23 -9.15 -12.80 7.24
C GLY A 23 -8.35 -13.46 6.12
N SER A 24 -8.04 -12.71 5.04
CA SER A 24 -7.21 -13.21 3.94
C SER A 24 -5.76 -13.46 4.35
N MET A 25 -5.16 -12.56 5.16
CA MET A 25 -3.80 -12.75 5.70
C MET A 25 -3.73 -14.02 6.57
N LYS A 26 -4.74 -14.23 7.42
CA LYS A 26 -4.87 -15.43 8.24
C LYS A 26 -4.99 -16.68 7.38
N GLU A 27 -5.89 -16.69 6.40
CA GLU A 27 -6.09 -17.86 5.54
C GLU A 27 -4.80 -18.24 4.80
N TYR A 28 -4.05 -17.25 4.31
CA TYR A 28 -2.75 -17.51 3.70
C TYR A 28 -1.74 -18.07 4.71
N PHE A 29 -1.68 -17.52 5.91
CA PHE A 29 -0.80 -17.98 6.97
C PHE A 29 -1.15 -19.40 7.45
N ASP A 30 -2.42 -19.73 7.62
CA ASP A 30 -2.88 -21.06 8.03
C ASP A 30 -2.50 -22.13 6.98
N LYS A 31 -2.44 -21.76 5.69
CA LYS A 31 -2.04 -22.66 4.59
C LYS A 31 -0.53 -22.79 4.41
N THR A 32 0.23 -21.72 4.63
CA THR A 32 1.66 -21.63 4.24
C THR A 32 2.63 -21.53 5.42
N GLY A 33 2.13 -21.17 6.60
CA GLY A 33 2.93 -20.81 7.77
C GLY A 33 3.65 -19.46 7.66
N LYS A 34 3.33 -18.64 6.64
CA LYS A 34 4.05 -17.40 6.32
C LYS A 34 3.11 -16.20 6.20
N CYS A 35 3.63 -15.00 6.48
CA CYS A 35 2.90 -13.76 6.23
C CYS A 35 2.85 -13.48 4.72
N SER A 36 1.66 -13.22 4.18
CA SER A 36 1.47 -12.95 2.75
C SER A 36 2.23 -11.72 2.27
N ILE A 37 2.36 -10.69 3.11
CA ILE A 37 3.08 -9.45 2.79
C ILE A 37 4.60 -9.67 2.79
N CYS A 38 5.11 -10.45 3.74
CA CYS A 38 6.54 -10.79 3.77
C CYS A 38 6.98 -11.61 2.56
N GLU A 39 6.07 -12.34 1.91
CA GLU A 39 6.37 -13.13 0.71
C GLU A 39 6.21 -12.32 -0.59
N LEU A 40 5.89 -11.02 -0.52
CA LEU A 40 5.82 -10.13 -1.69
C LEU A 40 7.23 -9.77 -2.17
N HIS A 41 7.87 -10.72 -2.85
CA HIS A 41 9.18 -10.58 -3.45
C HIS A 41 9.12 -11.00 -4.92
N SER A 42 8.85 -10.04 -5.81
CA SER A 42 8.97 -10.22 -7.25
C SER A 42 9.53 -8.94 -7.87
N GLU A 43 10.53 -9.10 -8.74
CA GLU A 43 11.16 -8.00 -9.47
C GLU A 43 10.20 -7.32 -10.45
N ASP A 44 9.20 -8.07 -10.96
CA ASP A 44 8.25 -7.55 -11.96
C ASP A 44 7.34 -6.47 -11.37
N ILE A 45 7.01 -6.58 -10.09
CA ILE A 45 6.12 -5.65 -9.38
C ILE A 45 6.87 -4.61 -8.54
N LEU A 46 8.18 -4.76 -8.38
CA LEU A 46 9.01 -3.83 -7.61
C LEU A 46 9.17 -2.50 -8.36
N ILE A 47 9.00 -1.38 -7.65
CA ILE A 47 9.25 -0.04 -8.16
C ILE A 47 10.60 0.48 -7.65
N ASP A 48 10.77 0.57 -6.33
CA ASP A 48 12.00 1.04 -5.68
C ASP A 48 12.13 0.39 -4.30
N ALA A 49 13.33 0.48 -3.73
CA ALA A 49 13.58 -0.03 -2.40
C ALA A 49 14.52 0.91 -1.64
N SER A 50 14.20 1.15 -0.37
CA SER A 50 15.03 1.91 0.56
C SER A 50 15.69 0.97 1.58
N SER A 51 16.28 1.48 2.66
CA SER A 51 16.95 0.62 3.65
C SER A 51 15.98 -0.33 4.35
N HIS A 52 14.81 0.20 4.73
CA HIS A 52 13.83 -0.49 5.59
C HIS A 52 12.50 -0.77 4.89
N PHE A 53 12.29 -0.25 3.68
CA PHE A 53 11.03 -0.36 2.95
C PHE A 53 11.24 -0.77 1.49
N THR A 54 10.16 -1.25 0.88
CA THR A 54 10.04 -1.51 -0.57
C THR A 54 8.75 -0.89 -1.07
N SER A 55 8.77 -0.29 -2.27
CA SER A 55 7.58 0.13 -2.98
C SER A 55 7.28 -0.81 -4.13
N ILE A 56 6.05 -1.27 -4.23
CA ILE A 56 5.59 -2.22 -5.24
C ILE A 56 4.28 -1.76 -5.87
N VAL A 57 3.94 -2.30 -7.04
CA VAL A 57 2.55 -2.34 -7.52
C VAL A 57 1.92 -3.67 -7.11
N PRO A 58 0.81 -3.71 -6.36
CA PRO A 58 0.22 -4.97 -5.90
C PRO A 58 -0.18 -5.87 -7.08
N PHE A 59 0.11 -7.17 -7.00
CA PHE A 59 -0.25 -8.13 -8.06
C PHE A 59 -1.75 -8.11 -8.42
N ALA A 60 -2.61 -7.90 -7.42
CA ALA A 60 -4.05 -7.72 -7.61
C ALA A 60 -4.46 -6.27 -7.27
N ALA A 61 -3.75 -5.28 -7.85
CA ALA A 61 -4.02 -3.87 -7.66
C ALA A 61 -5.47 -3.51 -8.03
N THR A 62 -6.14 -2.79 -7.13
CA THR A 62 -7.53 -2.35 -7.32
C THR A 62 -7.59 -1.18 -8.30
N PHE A 63 -6.61 -0.29 -8.25
CA PHE A 63 -6.56 0.93 -9.07
C PHE A 63 -5.32 0.96 -9.98
N PRO A 64 -5.43 1.58 -11.18
CA PRO A 64 -4.27 1.75 -12.06
C PRO A 64 -3.20 2.62 -11.38
N PHE A 65 -1.94 2.20 -11.46
CA PHE A 65 -0.81 2.85 -10.77
C PHE A 65 -0.94 2.94 -9.24
N GLU A 66 -1.70 2.04 -8.63
CA GLU A 66 -1.68 1.85 -7.18
C GLU A 66 -0.27 1.44 -6.71
N ILE A 67 0.19 2.03 -5.61
CA ILE A 67 1.50 1.73 -5.02
C ILE A 67 1.32 1.30 -3.57
N TRP A 68 1.98 0.23 -3.16
CA TRP A 68 2.16 -0.09 -1.73
C TRP A 68 3.60 0.19 -1.32
N ILE A 69 3.77 0.89 -0.19
CA ILE A 69 5.05 1.00 0.52
C ILE A 69 4.98 0.09 1.75
N ILE A 70 5.87 -0.89 1.79
CA ILE A 70 5.81 -2.03 2.70
C ILE A 70 7.11 -2.08 3.52
N PRO A 71 7.04 -2.25 4.85
CA PRO A 71 8.21 -2.56 5.66
C PRO A 71 8.86 -3.89 5.22
N ARG A 72 10.19 -3.93 5.19
CA ARG A 72 10.92 -5.17 4.93
C ARG A 72 10.85 -6.13 6.12
N ASP A 73 10.92 -5.57 7.33
CA ASP A 73 10.74 -6.31 8.57
C ASP A 73 9.24 -6.51 8.85
N HIS A 74 8.86 -7.72 9.27
CA HIS A 74 7.50 -7.99 9.69
C HIS A 74 7.06 -7.05 10.83
N SER A 75 6.07 -6.21 10.57
CA SER A 75 5.55 -5.24 11.54
C SER A 75 4.02 -5.15 11.46
N PRO A 76 3.28 -5.52 12.53
CA PRO A 76 1.83 -5.44 12.52
C PRO A 76 1.28 -4.02 12.61
N HIS A 77 1.95 -3.14 13.34
CA HIS A 77 1.42 -1.81 13.65
C HIS A 77 2.30 -0.68 13.11
N PHE A 78 1.69 0.27 12.41
CA PHE A 78 2.40 1.45 11.91
C PHE A 78 3.03 2.29 13.03
N HIS A 79 2.37 2.39 14.19
CA HIS A 79 2.85 3.23 15.29
C HIS A 79 4.11 2.69 15.99
N GLU A 80 4.54 1.46 15.67
CA GLU A 80 5.77 0.86 16.19
C GLU A 80 7.02 1.27 15.37
N ILE A 81 6.85 2.07 14.32
CA ILE A 81 7.94 2.58 13.50
C ILE A 81 8.89 3.47 14.32
N ASP A 82 10.19 3.17 14.28
CA ASP A 82 11.21 3.96 14.95
C ASP A 82 11.63 5.21 14.14
N SER A 83 12.39 6.11 14.78
CA SER A 83 12.77 7.39 14.18
C SER A 83 13.65 7.26 12.93
N GLU A 84 14.49 6.22 12.85
CA GLU A 84 15.33 5.97 11.68
C GLU A 84 14.46 5.52 10.50
N LYS A 85 13.58 4.54 10.74
CA LYS A 85 12.62 4.03 9.76
C LYS A 85 11.66 5.11 9.29
N VAL A 86 11.25 6.06 10.14
CA VAL A 86 10.40 7.19 9.74
C VAL A 86 11.07 8.06 8.68
N VAL A 87 12.37 8.35 8.81
CA VAL A 87 13.10 9.17 7.83
C VAL A 87 13.24 8.44 6.51
N ASP A 88 13.60 7.15 6.54
CA ASP A 88 13.70 6.29 5.36
C ASP A 88 12.36 6.16 4.64
N PHE A 89 11.29 5.91 5.39
CA PHE A 89 9.91 5.87 4.90
C PHE A 89 9.49 7.19 4.24
N GLY A 90 9.78 8.33 4.88
CA GLY A 90 9.48 9.65 4.32
C GLY A 90 10.22 9.91 3.01
N GLY A 91 11.47 9.45 2.89
CA GLY A 91 12.26 9.50 1.66
C GLY A 91 11.63 8.70 0.53
N LEU A 92 11.26 7.44 0.80
CA LEU A 92 10.62 6.57 -0.19
C LEU A 92 9.22 7.06 -0.58
N LEU A 93 8.42 7.53 0.37
CA LEU A 93 7.11 8.15 0.11
C LEU A 93 7.26 9.37 -0.79
N LYS A 94 8.22 10.25 -0.50
CA LYS A 94 8.53 11.41 -1.34
C LYS A 94 8.91 10.98 -2.76
N LEU A 95 9.74 9.96 -2.91
CA LEU A 95 10.13 9.43 -4.21
C LEU A 95 8.91 8.93 -5.00
N MET A 96 8.04 8.11 -4.39
CA MET A 96 6.84 7.58 -5.04
C MET A 96 5.88 8.68 -5.49
N LEU A 97 5.63 9.68 -4.63
CA LEU A 97 4.77 10.81 -4.99
C LEU A 97 5.36 11.66 -6.13
N ARG A 98 6.69 11.85 -6.17
CA ARG A 98 7.35 12.55 -7.28
C ARG A 98 7.28 11.75 -8.57
N LYS A 99 7.49 10.43 -8.52
CA LYS A 99 7.37 9.56 -9.69
C LYS A 99 5.96 9.60 -10.27
N LEU A 100 4.93 9.46 -9.44
CA LEU A 100 3.53 9.61 -9.84
C LEU A 100 3.25 11.00 -10.43
N SER A 101 3.74 12.06 -9.78
CA SER A 101 3.53 13.44 -10.25
C SER A 101 4.12 13.67 -11.64
N LEU A 102 5.35 13.21 -11.89
CA LEU A 102 6.01 13.36 -13.19
C LEU A 102 5.37 12.49 -14.29
N GLN A 103 5.12 11.22 -13.97
CA GLN A 103 4.67 10.24 -14.97
C GLN A 103 3.21 10.40 -15.37
N LEU A 104 2.37 10.87 -14.45
CA LEU A 104 0.90 10.91 -14.61
C LEU A 104 0.35 12.34 -14.72
N ASN A 105 1.20 13.32 -15.03
CA ASN A 105 0.84 14.74 -15.13
C ASN A 105 0.20 15.32 -13.86
N ASN A 106 0.79 15.00 -12.70
CA ASN A 106 0.41 15.51 -11.39
C ASN A 106 -1.08 15.30 -11.03
N PRO A 107 -1.56 14.04 -11.02
CA PRO A 107 -2.95 13.77 -10.72
C PRO A 107 -3.26 14.02 -9.23
N PRO A 108 -4.53 14.25 -8.87
CA PRO A 108 -4.97 14.11 -7.49
C PRO A 108 -4.64 12.69 -6.99
N PHE A 109 -4.35 12.55 -5.70
CA PHE A 109 -4.11 11.25 -5.10
C PHE A 109 -4.60 11.22 -3.65
N ASN A 110 -4.80 10.00 -3.16
CA ASN A 110 -4.95 9.72 -1.75
C ASN A 110 -3.89 8.72 -1.32
N PHE A 111 -3.47 8.77 -0.06
CA PHE A 111 -2.78 7.65 0.57
C PHE A 111 -3.49 7.24 1.85
N MET A 112 -3.38 5.96 2.18
CA MET A 112 -3.99 5.35 3.35
C MET A 112 -2.98 4.45 4.04
N ILE A 113 -2.87 4.58 5.36
CA ILE A 113 -2.06 3.67 6.18
C ILE A 113 -2.95 2.50 6.59
N GLN A 114 -2.58 1.29 6.14
CA GLN A 114 -3.27 0.05 6.44
C GLN A 114 -2.56 -0.64 7.61
N THR A 115 -2.92 -0.29 8.84
CA THR A 115 -2.34 -0.86 10.08
C THR A 115 -3.25 -1.91 10.71
N SER A 116 -2.72 -2.74 11.61
CA SER A 116 -3.52 -3.63 12.45
C SER A 116 -4.48 -2.89 13.39
N PRO A 117 -5.64 -3.50 13.74
CA PRO A 117 -6.52 -3.03 14.81
C PRO A 117 -5.76 -2.80 16.13
N LEU A 118 -6.28 -1.89 16.97
CA LEU A 118 -5.65 -1.58 18.26
C LEU A 118 -5.54 -2.79 19.20
N HIS A 119 -6.56 -3.65 19.20
CA HIS A 119 -6.58 -4.88 20.00
C HIS A 119 -6.42 -6.07 19.07
N VAL A 120 -5.17 -6.41 18.78
CA VAL A 120 -4.80 -7.63 18.06
C VAL A 120 -4.29 -8.66 19.08
N ASN A 121 -4.80 -9.89 18.99
CA ASN A 121 -4.33 -11.00 19.81
C ASN A 121 -2.94 -11.46 19.36
N ASP A 122 -2.17 -12.08 20.26
CA ASP A 122 -0.84 -12.60 19.93
C ASP A 122 -0.87 -13.63 18.78
N SER A 123 -2.00 -14.31 18.57
CA SER A 123 -2.20 -15.23 17.45
C SER A 123 -2.35 -14.55 16.10
N GLU A 124 -2.66 -13.24 16.05
CA GLU A 124 -2.85 -12.51 14.78
C GLU A 124 -1.60 -11.74 14.36
N LYS A 125 -0.69 -11.45 15.30
CA LYS A 125 0.58 -10.78 15.03
C LYS A 125 1.43 -11.45 13.95
N PRO A 126 1.55 -12.80 13.87
CA PRO A 126 2.41 -13.45 12.89
C PRO A 126 2.04 -13.24 11.42
N TYR A 127 0.77 -12.93 11.12
CA TYR A 127 0.30 -12.71 9.74
C TYR A 127 -0.13 -11.28 9.45
N SER A 128 -0.31 -10.47 10.50
CA SER A 128 -0.65 -9.06 10.36
C SER A 128 0.59 -8.23 10.03
N HIS A 129 0.56 -7.52 8.90
CA HIS A 129 1.66 -6.66 8.45
C HIS A 129 1.09 -5.37 7.86
N TRP A 130 1.53 -4.22 8.38
CA TRP A 130 1.10 -2.91 7.90
C TRP A 130 1.75 -2.51 6.58
N PHE A 131 1.09 -1.64 5.83
CA PHE A 131 1.67 -0.98 4.65
C PHE A 131 0.99 0.37 4.43
N LEU A 132 1.60 1.25 3.63
CA LEU A 132 0.94 2.44 3.10
C LEU A 132 0.52 2.19 1.65
N GLN A 133 -0.73 2.52 1.33
CA GLN A 133 -1.29 2.43 -0.01
C GLN A 133 -1.42 3.85 -0.60
N ILE A 134 -0.96 4.06 -1.83
CA ILE A 134 -1.13 5.29 -2.60
C ILE A 134 -2.02 4.98 -3.79
N VAL A 135 -3.05 5.81 -4.01
CA VAL A 135 -3.98 5.67 -5.13
C VAL A 135 -4.04 7.00 -5.88
N PRO A 136 -3.42 7.10 -7.08
CA PRO A 136 -3.64 8.24 -7.97
C PRO A 136 -5.06 8.17 -8.56
N GLN A 137 -5.76 9.30 -8.60
CA GLN A 137 -7.12 9.38 -9.12
C GLN A 137 -7.08 9.54 -10.65
N LEU A 138 -7.11 8.41 -11.36
CA LEU A 138 -7.03 8.36 -12.83
C LEU A 138 -8.36 8.02 -13.51
N THR A 139 -9.21 7.25 -12.84
CA THR A 139 -10.51 6.81 -13.35
C THR A 139 -11.58 6.97 -12.27
N GLY A 140 -12.84 7.10 -12.73
CA GLY A 140 -14.01 7.02 -11.86
C GLY A 140 -14.55 5.59 -11.80
N VAL A 141 -15.47 5.35 -10.86
CA VAL A 141 -16.23 4.10 -10.77
C VAL A 141 -17.61 4.24 -11.42
N GLY A 142 -18.12 3.15 -11.99
CA GLY A 142 -19.46 3.07 -12.58
C GLY A 142 -20.41 2.22 -11.73
N GLY A 143 -21.56 1.87 -12.33
CA GLY A 143 -22.58 1.05 -11.66
C GLY A 143 -22.13 -0.38 -11.36
N PHE A 144 -21.16 -0.91 -12.12
CA PHE A 144 -20.62 -2.25 -11.90
C PHE A 144 -19.84 -2.32 -10.57
N GLU A 145 -18.89 -1.42 -10.38
CA GLU A 145 -18.05 -1.38 -9.17
C GLU A 145 -18.91 -1.09 -7.94
N ILE A 146 -19.85 -0.14 -8.04
CA ILE A 146 -20.77 0.20 -6.95
C ILE A 146 -21.66 -0.99 -6.59
N GLY A 147 -22.20 -1.71 -7.59
CA GLY A 147 -23.12 -2.81 -7.36
C GLY A 147 -22.47 -4.11 -6.88
N THR A 148 -21.19 -4.33 -7.22
CA THR A 148 -20.51 -5.62 -6.98
C THR A 148 -19.37 -5.55 -5.99
N GLY A 149 -18.76 -4.38 -5.78
CA GLY A 149 -17.50 -4.23 -5.05
C GLY A 149 -16.27 -4.77 -5.81
N CYS A 150 -16.43 -5.20 -7.06
CA CYS A 150 -15.34 -5.63 -7.94
C CYS A 150 -14.88 -4.46 -8.81
N TYR A 151 -13.56 -4.26 -8.94
CA TYR A 151 -12.98 -3.13 -9.66
C TYR A 151 -12.38 -3.57 -10.99
N ILE A 152 -12.45 -2.68 -11.99
CA ILE A 152 -11.82 -2.88 -13.30
C ILE A 152 -10.53 -2.06 -13.33
N ASN A 153 -9.39 -2.73 -13.32
CA ASN A 153 -8.08 -2.10 -13.47
C ASN A 153 -7.58 -2.26 -14.92
N PRO A 154 -7.44 -1.16 -15.70
CA PRO A 154 -7.01 -1.25 -17.10
C PRO A 154 -5.49 -1.41 -17.28
N VAL A 155 -4.70 -1.39 -16.20
CA VAL A 155 -3.23 -1.46 -16.25
C VAL A 155 -2.75 -2.63 -15.41
N PHE A 156 -1.98 -3.53 -16.03
CA PHE A 156 -1.34 -4.62 -15.31
C PHE A 156 -0.26 -4.12 -14.35
N PRO A 157 -0.08 -4.77 -13.19
CA PRO A 157 0.88 -4.33 -12.19
C PRO A 157 2.31 -4.33 -12.70
N GLU A 158 2.68 -5.27 -13.56
CA GLU A 158 4.01 -5.39 -14.15
C GLU A 158 4.32 -4.19 -15.07
N ASP A 159 3.34 -3.76 -15.86
CA ASP A 159 3.48 -2.58 -16.73
C ASP A 159 3.58 -1.29 -15.90
N ALA A 160 2.73 -1.13 -14.89
CA ALA A 160 2.77 0.02 -13.99
C ALA A 160 4.11 0.11 -13.23
N ALA A 161 4.60 -1.02 -12.70
CA ALA A 161 5.87 -1.09 -11.99
C ALA A 161 7.04 -0.74 -12.91
N LYS A 162 7.05 -1.29 -14.13
CA LYS A 162 8.06 -0.96 -15.15
C LYS A 162 8.06 0.53 -15.49
N VAL A 163 6.89 1.10 -15.79
CA VAL A 163 6.75 2.52 -16.12
C VAL A 163 7.27 3.39 -14.97
N LEU A 164 6.91 3.08 -13.72
CA LEU A 164 7.36 3.85 -12.55
C LEU A 164 8.86 3.67 -12.27
N ARG A 165 9.47 2.51 -12.57
CA ARG A 165 10.92 2.30 -12.50
C ARG A 165 11.69 3.21 -13.44
N GLU A 166 11.19 3.39 -14.66
CA GLU A 166 11.83 4.18 -15.72
C GLU A 166 11.75 5.71 -15.50
N VAL A 167 10.98 6.17 -14.51
CA VAL A 167 10.86 7.61 -14.18
C VAL A 167 12.15 8.13 -13.55
N ASN A 168 12.81 9.04 -14.27
CA ASN A 168 13.98 9.77 -13.77
C ASN A 168 13.55 10.97 -12.90
N VAL A 169 13.81 10.87 -11.60
CA VAL A 169 13.57 11.96 -10.64
C VAL A 169 14.88 12.69 -10.38
N SER A 170 15.01 13.94 -10.86
CA SER A 170 16.15 14.79 -10.51
C SER A 170 16.03 15.30 -9.07
N PHE A 171 17.10 15.21 -8.28
CA PHE A 171 17.15 15.74 -6.91
C PHE A 171 17.82 17.11 -6.87
#